data_AF-A0A6G6YTF1-F1
#
_entry.id   AF-A0A6G6YTF1-F1
#
_cell.length_a   1.000
_cell.length_b   1.000
_cell.length_c   1.000
_cell.angle_alpha   90.00
_cell.angle_beta   90.00
_cell.angle_gamma   90.00
#
_symmetry.space_group_name_H-M   'P 1'
#
loop_
_entity.id
_entity.type
_entity.pdbx_description
1 polymer ?
#
loop_
_entity_poly.entity_id
_entity_poly.type
_entity_poly.pdbx_seq_one_letter_code
_entity_poly.pdbx_strand_id
1 'polypeptide(L)'
;MTETVAPVAKPVSRPRSAKSATTVSASALALHLDCSRTYIGKLEAEGVIQRQGDGFPLDQCRIAYLRFLRRERQQSPRSEADAAHVAVKTEMLQLRLMEKKRELVRRADVDELIDGIAGVTLTALSSLPARCAPRGDLAVRRSIERVVFEVCTEIANVCQQMADKAGEPPLDEQQD
;
A
#
# COMPACT_ATOMS: atom_id res chain seq x y z
N MET A 1 -23.69 59.52 -19.21
CA MET A 1 -22.26 59.76 -18.97
C MET A 1 -21.77 58.67 -18.03
N THR A 2 -21.18 57.61 -18.57
CA THR A 2 -20.55 56.53 -17.79
C THR A 2 -19.27 56.18 -18.53
N GLU A 3 -18.15 56.55 -17.91
CA GLU A 3 -16.80 56.43 -18.47
C GLU A 3 -16.33 54.98 -18.50
N THR A 4 -15.86 54.56 -19.67
CA THR A 4 -15.19 53.29 -19.92
C THR A 4 -13.71 53.43 -19.54
N VAL A 5 -13.29 52.80 -18.44
CA VAL A 5 -11.87 52.76 -18.03
C VAL A 5 -11.21 51.52 -18.64
N ALA A 6 -10.28 51.74 -19.57
CA ALA A 6 -9.42 50.70 -20.12
C ALA A 6 -8.27 50.35 -19.15
N PRO A 7 -7.87 49.08 -19.00
CA PRO A 7 -6.77 48.71 -18.12
C PRO A 7 -5.41 48.90 -18.82
N VAL A 8 -4.51 49.61 -18.14
CA VAL A 8 -3.11 49.84 -18.50
C VAL A 8 -2.33 48.52 -18.44
N ALA A 9 -1.74 48.09 -19.57
CA ALA A 9 -0.92 46.90 -19.66
C ALA A 9 0.47 47.12 -19.03
N LYS A 10 0.88 46.19 -18.14
CA LYS A 10 2.23 46.14 -17.55
C LYS A 10 3.25 45.71 -18.61
N PRO A 11 4.47 46.28 -18.64
CA PRO A 11 5.50 45.84 -19.59
C PRO A 11 6.01 44.45 -19.22
N VAL A 12 5.77 43.47 -20.10
CA VAL A 12 6.33 42.12 -20.00
C VAL A 12 7.84 42.21 -20.21
N SER A 13 8.59 41.79 -19.18
CA SER A 13 10.05 41.72 -19.20
C SER A 13 10.55 40.81 -20.34
N ARG A 14 11.33 41.37 -21.27
CA ARG A 14 12.06 40.63 -22.30
C ARG A 14 12.93 39.53 -21.68
N PRO A 15 12.97 38.31 -22.24
CA PRO A 15 13.89 37.28 -21.77
C PRO A 15 15.33 37.70 -22.04
N ARG A 16 16.18 37.54 -21.01
CA ARG A 16 17.64 37.77 -21.06
C ARG A 16 18.23 37.03 -22.26
N SER A 17 19.02 37.75 -23.06
CA SER A 17 19.80 37.26 -24.18
C SER A 17 20.43 35.90 -23.85
N ALA A 18 20.06 34.87 -24.62
CA ALA A 18 20.72 33.57 -24.58
C ALA A 18 22.22 33.78 -24.82
N LYS A 19 23.04 33.46 -23.82
CA LYS A 19 24.48 33.29 -24.02
C LYS A 19 24.64 32.31 -25.18
N SER A 20 25.38 32.73 -26.21
CA SER A 20 25.75 31.92 -27.37
C SER A 20 26.14 30.52 -26.89
N ALA A 21 25.32 29.53 -27.22
CA ALA A 21 25.58 28.15 -26.87
C ALA A 21 26.92 27.78 -27.50
N THR A 22 27.93 27.48 -26.67
CA THR A 22 29.23 27.04 -27.17
C THR A 22 29.01 25.77 -27.97
N THR A 23 29.05 25.89 -29.29
CA THR A 23 28.93 24.77 -30.21
C THR A 23 30.28 24.09 -30.32
N VAL A 24 30.32 22.79 -30.05
CA VAL A 24 31.54 21.96 -30.12
C VAL A 24 31.40 20.88 -31.17
N SER A 25 32.54 20.41 -31.68
CA SER A 25 32.58 19.24 -32.56
C SER A 25 32.22 17.95 -31.81
N ALA A 26 31.85 16.90 -32.54
CA ALA A 26 31.54 15.58 -31.96
C ALA A 26 32.70 15.03 -31.11
N SER A 27 33.95 15.23 -31.55
CA SER A 27 35.14 14.77 -30.82
C SER A 27 35.34 15.51 -29.51
N ALA A 28 35.11 16.83 -29.49
CA ALA A 28 35.19 17.63 -28.28
C ALA A 28 34.03 17.32 -27.30
N LEU A 29 32.84 17.03 -27.82
CA LEU A 29 31.72 16.58 -26.99
C LEU A 29 32.00 15.20 -26.36
N ALA A 30 32.58 14.27 -27.12
CA ALA A 30 33.01 12.96 -26.62
C ALA A 30 33.96 13.08 -25.43
N LEU A 31 34.97 13.96 -25.51
CA LEU A 31 35.89 14.23 -24.40
C LEU A 31 35.16 14.80 -23.16
N HIS A 32 34.16 15.66 -23.36
CA HIS A 32 33.39 16.23 -22.27
C HIS A 32 32.43 15.26 -21.58
N LEU A 33 31.94 14.26 -22.32
CA LEU A 33 31.04 13.23 -21.79
C LEU A 33 31.80 11.95 -21.40
N ASP A 34 33.13 11.97 -21.51
CA ASP A 34 34.04 10.84 -21.26
C ASP A 34 33.61 9.56 -22.02
N CYS A 35 33.33 9.72 -23.32
CA CYS A 35 32.89 8.63 -24.18
C CYS A 35 33.51 8.71 -25.58
N SER A 36 33.34 7.67 -26.39
CA SER A 36 33.90 7.63 -27.74
C SER A 36 33.10 8.49 -28.72
N ARG A 37 33.77 9.01 -29.76
CA ARG A 37 33.09 9.73 -30.86
C ARG A 37 32.04 8.86 -31.56
N THR A 38 32.28 7.55 -31.67
CA THR A 38 31.31 6.61 -32.23
C THR A 38 30.06 6.50 -31.38
N TYR A 39 30.20 6.58 -30.05
CA TYR A 39 29.08 6.59 -29.12
C TYR A 39 28.26 7.87 -29.21
N ILE A 40 28.90 9.03 -29.41
CA ILE A 40 28.18 10.29 -29.72
C ILE A 40 27.30 10.14 -30.96
N GLY A 41 27.79 9.49 -32.03
CA GLY A 41 26.98 9.23 -33.23
C GLY A 41 25.78 8.31 -32.97
N LYS A 42 25.92 7.34 -32.06
CA LYS A 42 24.78 6.51 -31.61
C LYS A 42 23.75 7.33 -30.83
N LEU A 43 24.20 8.12 -29.86
CA LEU A 43 23.32 8.99 -29.07
C LEU A 43 22.58 10.03 -29.93
N GLU A 44 23.21 10.50 -31.00
CA GLU A 44 22.58 11.37 -32.00
C GLU A 44 21.52 10.61 -32.81
N ALA A 45 21.82 9.40 -33.30
CA ALA A 45 20.87 8.56 -34.03
C ALA A 45 19.67 8.13 -33.18
N GLU A 46 19.88 7.89 -31.88
CA GLU A 46 18.84 7.61 -30.89
C GLU A 46 18.06 8.87 -30.45
N GLY A 47 18.46 10.05 -30.93
CA GLY A 47 17.82 11.33 -30.63
C GLY A 47 18.06 11.84 -29.20
N VAL A 48 18.99 11.23 -28.46
CA VAL A 48 19.36 11.63 -27.09
C VAL A 48 20.05 12.99 -27.08
N ILE A 49 20.93 13.23 -28.04
CA ILE A 49 21.61 14.52 -28.25
C ILE A 49 21.30 15.03 -29.65
N GLN A 50 21.20 16.36 -29.81
CA GLN A 50 20.82 16.97 -31.08
C GLN A 50 21.94 17.90 -31.57
N ARG A 51 22.24 17.79 -32.86
CA ARG A 51 23.16 18.69 -33.57
C ARG A 51 22.42 19.96 -33.99
N GLN A 52 23.07 21.11 -33.84
CA GLN A 52 22.58 22.40 -34.32
C GLN A 52 23.58 22.97 -35.32
N GLY A 53 23.19 22.98 -36.60
CA GLY A 53 24.08 23.35 -37.70
C GLY A 53 25.31 22.45 -37.77
N ASP A 54 26.50 23.04 -37.67
CA ASP A 54 27.76 22.30 -37.80
C ASP A 54 28.29 21.70 -36.49
N GLY A 55 27.61 21.90 -35.36
CA GLY A 55 28.11 21.48 -34.05
C GLY A 55 27.04 21.05 -33.06
N PHE A 56 27.50 20.71 -31.87
CA PHE A 56 26.67 20.31 -30.75
C PHE A 56 26.66 21.41 -29.69
N PRO A 57 25.49 21.89 -29.25
CA PRO A 57 25.38 22.83 -28.15
C PRO A 57 25.77 22.13 -26.84
N LEU A 58 26.97 22.43 -26.31
CA LEU A 58 27.61 21.68 -25.23
C LEU A 58 26.70 21.46 -24.01
N ASP A 59 26.12 22.53 -23.48
CA ASP A 59 25.33 22.47 -22.25
C ASP A 59 24.01 21.72 -22.43
N GLN A 60 23.38 21.86 -23.60
CA GLN A 60 22.14 21.14 -23.92
C GLN A 60 22.42 19.63 -24.05
N CYS A 61 23.49 19.26 -24.76
CA CYS A 61 23.90 17.86 -24.90
C CYS A 61 24.26 17.23 -23.56
N ARG A 62 24.96 17.95 -22.67
CA ARG A 62 25.27 17.48 -21.30
C ARG A 62 24.00 17.20 -20.49
N ILE A 63 23.05 18.12 -20.48
CA ILE A 63 21.79 17.95 -19.74
C ILE A 63 21.01 16.77 -20.33
N ALA A 64 20.96 16.65 -21.65
CA ALA A 64 20.26 15.57 -22.32
C ALA A 64 20.88 14.20 -22.00
N TYR A 65 22.21 14.11 -22.01
CA TYR A 65 22.94 12.90 -21.62
C TYR A 65 22.72 12.52 -20.15
N LEU A 66 22.78 13.48 -19.21
CA LEU A 66 22.48 13.20 -17.80
C LEU A 66 21.03 12.73 -17.59
N ARG A 67 20.07 13.30 -18.34
CA ARG A 67 18.67 12.83 -18.31
C ARG A 67 18.53 11.42 -18.87
N PHE A 68 19.28 11.10 -19.92
CA PHE A 68 19.32 9.76 -20.50
C PHE A 68 19.87 8.73 -19.50
N LEU A 69 21.03 8.99 -18.89
CA LEU A 69 21.62 8.10 -17.88
C LEU A 69 20.69 7.88 -16.68
N ARG A 70 19.96 8.92 -16.25
CA ARG A 70 18.96 8.78 -15.17
C ARG A 70 17.79 7.88 -15.58
N ARG A 71 17.32 7.97 -16.83
CA ARG A 71 16.26 7.10 -17.35
C ARG A 71 16.72 5.66 -17.49
N GLU A 72 17.89 5.42 -18.07
CA GLU A 72 18.45 4.07 -18.17
C GLU A 72 18.62 3.42 -16.79
N ARG A 73 19.10 4.19 -15.80
CA ARG A 73 19.26 3.67 -14.43
C ARG A 73 17.93 3.35 -13.76
N GLN A 74 16.85 4.08 -14.08
CA GLN A 74 15.48 3.80 -13.62
C GLN A 74 14.83 2.63 -14.35
N GLN A 75 15.20 2.40 -15.61
CA GLN A 75 14.65 1.33 -16.44
C GLN A 75 15.45 0.03 -16.36
N SER A 76 16.55 0.03 -15.58
CA SER A 76 17.34 -1.18 -15.39
C SER A 76 16.49 -2.23 -14.67
N PRO A 77 16.38 -3.47 -15.20
CA PRO A 77 15.64 -4.55 -14.54
C PRO A 77 16.16 -4.85 -13.12
N ARG A 78 17.41 -4.49 -12.83
CA ARG A 78 17.98 -4.56 -11.49
C ARG A 78 17.34 -3.56 -10.52
N SER A 79 17.05 -2.34 -10.97
CA SER A 79 16.40 -1.31 -10.15
C SER A 79 14.94 -1.64 -9.81
N GLU A 80 14.24 -2.30 -10.74
CA GLU A 80 12.87 -2.78 -10.54
C GLU A 80 12.83 -3.97 -9.57
N ALA A 81 13.73 -4.96 -9.75
CA ALA A 81 13.86 -6.08 -8.82
C ALA A 81 14.27 -5.64 -7.41
N ASP A 82 15.20 -4.69 -7.29
CA ASP A 82 15.60 -4.11 -6.01
C ASP A 82 14.43 -3.38 -5.33
N ALA A 83 13.64 -2.61 -6.09
CA ALA A 83 12.45 -1.93 -5.56
C ALA A 83 11.37 -2.92 -5.08
N ALA A 84 11.10 -3.97 -5.85
CA ALA A 84 10.16 -5.03 -5.46
C ALA A 84 10.62 -5.73 -4.18
N HIS A 85 11.91 -6.05 -4.08
CA HIS A 85 12.47 -6.70 -2.89
C HIS A 85 12.44 -5.79 -1.66
N VAL A 86 12.66 -4.48 -1.81
CA VAL A 86 12.50 -3.51 -0.72
C VAL A 86 11.03 -3.41 -0.29
N ALA A 87 10.08 -3.40 -1.22
CA ALA A 87 8.66 -3.37 -0.91
C ALA A 87 8.24 -4.58 -0.06
N VAL A 88 8.59 -5.80 -0.49
CA VAL A 88 8.29 -7.05 0.25
C VAL A 88 8.94 -7.04 1.64
N LYS A 89 10.19 -6.58 1.76
CA LYS A 89 10.84 -6.45 3.08
C LYS A 89 10.15 -5.43 3.97
N THR A 90 9.67 -4.34 3.40
CA THR A 90 8.96 -3.29 4.15
C THR A 90 7.65 -3.84 4.71
N GLU A 91 6.89 -4.58 3.89
CA GLU A 91 5.66 -5.24 4.31
C GLU A 91 5.92 -6.29 5.41
N MET A 92 6.94 -7.13 5.25
CA MET A 92 7.35 -8.08 6.30
C MET A 92 7.70 -7.36 7.62
N LEU A 93 8.43 -6.25 7.55
CA LEU A 93 8.78 -5.47 8.74
C LEU A 93 7.54 -4.84 9.38
N GLN A 94 6.58 -4.37 8.59
CA GLN A 94 5.32 -3.85 9.10
C GLN A 94 4.53 -4.94 9.85
N LEU A 95 4.39 -6.13 9.28
CA LEU A 95 3.71 -7.26 9.94
C LEU A 95 4.37 -7.62 11.28
N ARG A 96 5.71 -7.67 11.32
CA ARG A 96 6.46 -7.92 12.57
C ARG A 96 6.30 -6.80 13.59
N LEU A 97 6.19 -5.55 13.14
CA LEU A 97 5.93 -4.42 14.04
C LEU A 97 4.52 -4.50 14.62
N MET A 98 3.52 -4.84 13.82
CA MET A 98 2.14 -5.02 14.27
C MET A 98 2.01 -6.20 15.24
N GLU A 99 2.68 -7.32 14.97
CA GLU A 99 2.78 -8.46 15.89
C GLU A 99 3.39 -8.04 17.24
N LYS A 100 4.52 -7.31 17.23
CA LYS A 100 5.16 -6.82 18.47
C LYS A 100 4.30 -5.81 19.23
N LYS A 101 3.52 -5.00 18.53
CA LYS A 101 2.55 -4.08 19.14
C LYS A 101 1.30 -4.78 19.67
N ARG A 102 1.18 -6.10 19.51
CA ARG A 102 -0.02 -6.89 19.83
C ARG A 102 -1.26 -6.42 19.07
N GLU A 103 -1.07 -5.86 17.88
CA GLU A 103 -2.15 -5.51 16.95
C GLU A 103 -2.58 -6.71 16.10
N LEU A 104 -1.75 -7.76 16.03
CA LEU A 104 -2.05 -9.04 15.40
C LEU A 104 -2.07 -10.15 16.45
N VAL A 105 -3.06 -11.03 16.36
CA VAL A 105 -3.17 -12.23 17.18
C VAL A 105 -3.37 -13.43 16.25
N ARG A 106 -2.84 -14.58 16.64
CA ARG A 106 -3.09 -15.83 15.92
C ARG A 106 -4.55 -16.22 16.10
N ARG A 107 -5.20 -16.62 15.00
CA ARG A 107 -6.61 -17.05 15.05
C ARG A 107 -6.80 -18.21 16.02
N ALA A 108 -5.97 -19.25 15.92
CA ALA A 108 -6.03 -20.40 16.82
C ALA A 108 -6.04 -20.03 18.32
N ASP A 109 -5.22 -19.06 18.74
CA ASP A 109 -5.17 -18.63 20.15
C ASP A 109 -6.47 -17.89 20.56
N VAL A 110 -7.09 -17.16 19.64
CA VAL A 110 -8.37 -16.48 19.85
C VAL A 110 -9.51 -17.48 19.86
N ASP A 111 -9.50 -18.44 18.94
CA ASP A 111 -10.52 -19.48 18.83
C ASP A 111 -10.53 -20.35 20.09
N GLU A 112 -9.36 -20.78 20.58
CA GLU A 112 -9.23 -21.52 21.84
C GLU A 112 -9.73 -20.70 23.04
N LEU A 113 -9.43 -19.40 23.08
CA LEU A 113 -9.92 -18.51 24.13
C LEU A 113 -11.45 -18.38 24.09
N ILE A 114 -12.02 -18.20 22.90
CA ILE A 114 -13.47 -18.09 22.68
C ILE A 114 -14.17 -19.38 23.12
N ASP A 115 -13.66 -20.55 22.70
CA ASP A 115 -14.18 -21.85 23.11
C ASP A 115 -14.16 -22.03 24.63
N GLY A 116 -13.07 -21.60 25.27
CA GLY A 116 -12.96 -21.61 26.73
C GLY A 116 -14.03 -20.74 27.40
N ILE A 117 -14.22 -19.50 26.92
CA ILE A 117 -15.23 -18.57 27.45
C ILE A 117 -16.65 -19.11 27.23
N ALA A 118 -16.94 -19.65 26.04
CA ALA A 118 -18.22 -20.23 25.70
C ALA A 118 -18.52 -21.47 26.58
N GLY A 119 -17.53 -22.35 26.78
CA GLY A 119 -17.66 -23.54 27.62
C GLY A 119 -17.93 -23.23 29.09
N VAL A 120 -17.22 -22.26 29.66
CA VAL A 120 -17.46 -21.79 31.05
C VAL A 120 -18.86 -21.19 31.18
N THR A 121 -19.26 -20.35 30.23
CA THR A 121 -20.58 -19.70 30.22
C THR A 121 -21.70 -20.72 30.12
N LEU A 122 -21.59 -21.69 29.20
CA LEU A 122 -22.57 -22.76 29.02
C LEU A 122 -22.71 -23.61 30.28
N THR A 123 -21.59 -23.95 30.92
CA THR A 123 -21.58 -24.73 32.17
C THR A 123 -22.26 -23.98 33.30
N ALA A 124 -21.96 -22.68 33.45
CA ALA A 124 -22.58 -21.84 34.47
C ALA A 124 -24.10 -21.72 34.27
N LEU A 125 -24.56 -21.45 33.04
CA LEU A 125 -25.98 -21.35 32.71
C LEU A 125 -26.71 -22.68 32.92
N SER A 126 -26.12 -23.79 32.50
CA SER A 126 -26.68 -25.14 32.65
C SER A 126 -26.83 -25.56 34.13
N SER A 127 -26.06 -24.94 35.04
CA SER A 127 -26.18 -25.19 36.49
C SER A 127 -27.35 -24.47 37.16
N LEU A 128 -27.92 -23.44 36.52
CA LEU A 128 -28.96 -22.58 37.13
C LEU A 128 -30.22 -23.32 37.58
N PRO A 129 -30.79 -24.29 36.82
CA PRO A 129 -31.98 -25.00 37.25
C PRO A 129 -31.81 -25.72 38.58
N ALA A 130 -30.62 -26.29 38.83
CA ALA A 130 -30.31 -26.98 40.07
C ALA A 130 -30.07 -26.01 41.25
N ARG A 131 -29.62 -24.78 40.95
CA ARG A 131 -29.29 -23.76 41.98
C ARG A 131 -30.48 -22.89 42.37
N CYS A 132 -31.39 -22.65 41.44
CA CYS A 132 -32.48 -21.69 41.59
C CYS A 132 -33.84 -22.35 41.90
N ALA A 133 -34.05 -23.60 41.50
CA ALA A 133 -35.31 -24.28 41.80
C ALA A 133 -35.38 -24.71 43.28
N PRO A 134 -36.54 -24.52 43.95
CA PRO A 134 -36.78 -25.10 45.27
C PRO A 134 -36.56 -26.62 45.28
N ARG A 135 -36.06 -27.16 46.41
CA ARG A 135 -35.79 -28.60 46.53
C ARG A 135 -37.07 -29.41 46.32
N GLY A 136 -37.03 -30.33 45.36
CA GLY A 136 -38.16 -31.21 45.03
C GLY A 136 -39.15 -30.64 44.01
N ASP A 137 -39.03 -29.36 43.63
CA ASP A 137 -39.89 -28.75 42.62
C ASP A 137 -39.35 -28.97 41.20
N LEU A 138 -39.80 -30.06 40.58
CA LEU A 138 -39.43 -30.42 39.21
C LEU A 138 -40.07 -29.50 38.17
N ALA A 139 -41.22 -28.88 38.46
CA ALA A 139 -41.90 -28.02 37.50
C ALA A 139 -41.14 -26.72 37.30
N VAL A 140 -40.73 -26.07 38.40
CA VAL A 140 -39.90 -24.86 38.37
C VAL A 140 -38.54 -25.15 37.74
N ARG A 141 -37.90 -26.27 38.09
CA ARG A 141 -36.63 -26.68 37.49
C ARG A 141 -36.71 -26.79 35.96
N ARG A 142 -37.73 -27.49 35.44
CA ARG A 142 -37.95 -27.63 33.98
C ARG A 142 -38.25 -26.29 33.31
N SER A 143 -38.97 -25.40 33.99
CA SER A 143 -39.23 -24.05 33.47
C SER A 143 -37.93 -23.27 33.30
N ILE A 144 -37.01 -23.35 34.27
CA ILE A 144 -35.71 -22.69 34.20
C ILE A 144 -34.83 -23.34 33.12
N GLU A 145 -34.81 -24.67 33.01
CA GLU A 145 -34.10 -25.40 31.95
C GLU A 145 -34.53 -24.93 30.55
N ARG A 146 -35.83 -24.74 30.33
CA ARG A 146 -36.36 -24.24 29.07
C ARG A 146 -35.83 -22.85 28.73
N VAL A 147 -35.91 -21.91 29.68
CA VAL A 147 -35.43 -20.54 29.46
C VAL A 147 -33.91 -20.52 29.20
N VAL A 148 -33.15 -21.31 29.96
CA VAL A 148 -31.69 -21.43 29.73
C VAL A 148 -31.39 -21.95 28.33
N PHE A 149 -32.13 -22.97 27.86
CA PHE A 149 -31.97 -23.50 26.52
C PHE A 149 -32.34 -22.48 25.43
N GLU A 150 -33.44 -21.75 25.60
CA GLU A 150 -33.88 -20.68 24.69
C GLU A 150 -32.79 -19.61 24.57
N VAL A 151 -32.26 -19.11 25.70
CA VAL A 151 -31.18 -18.10 25.72
C VAL A 151 -29.91 -18.61 25.04
N CYS A 152 -29.47 -19.84 25.32
CA CYS A 152 -28.30 -20.42 24.64
C CYS A 152 -28.51 -20.53 23.13
N THR A 153 -29.73 -20.89 22.70
CA THR A 153 -30.08 -20.99 21.28
C THR A 153 -30.08 -19.61 20.60
N GLU A 154 -30.60 -18.59 21.26
CA GLU A 154 -30.57 -17.21 20.77
C GLU A 154 -29.13 -16.70 20.62
N ILE A 155 -28.27 -16.94 21.61
CA ILE A 155 -26.85 -16.57 21.53
C ILE A 155 -26.18 -17.26 20.33
N ALA A 156 -26.39 -18.56 20.16
CA ALA A 156 -25.82 -19.31 19.03
C ALA A 156 -26.27 -18.74 17.69
N ASN A 157 -27.55 -18.41 17.54
CA ASN A 157 -28.10 -17.81 16.32
C ASN A 157 -27.48 -16.43 16.03
N VAL A 158 -27.29 -15.59 17.06
CA VAL A 158 -26.65 -14.27 16.90
C VAL A 158 -25.19 -14.45 16.46
N CYS A 159 -24.44 -15.36 17.09
CA CYS A 159 -23.06 -15.66 16.70
C CYS A 159 -22.98 -16.14 15.24
N GLN A 160 -23.86 -17.04 14.81
CA GLN A 160 -23.90 -17.52 13.43
C GLN A 160 -24.17 -16.38 12.44
N GLN A 161 -25.16 -15.52 12.71
CA GLN A 161 -25.45 -14.37 11.84
C GLN A 161 -24.28 -13.37 11.76
N MET A 162 -23.50 -13.25 12.84
CA MET A 162 -22.30 -12.41 12.83
C MET A 162 -21.18 -13.04 11.98
N ALA A 163 -20.98 -14.35 12.09
CA ALA A 163 -20.03 -15.09 11.25
C ALA A 163 -20.40 -14.99 9.76
N ASP A 164 -21.68 -15.19 9.42
CA ASP A 164 -22.18 -15.08 8.04
C ASP A 164 -21.93 -13.68 7.46
N LYS A 165 -22.15 -12.61 8.26
CA LYS A 165 -21.88 -11.22 7.85
C LYS A 165 -20.40 -10.93 7.67
N ALA A 166 -19.55 -11.60 8.43
CA ALA A 166 -18.09 -11.49 8.32
C ALA A 166 -17.53 -12.30 7.13
N GLY A 167 -18.36 -13.11 6.47
CA GLY A 167 -17.95 -13.97 5.37
C GLY A 167 -17.03 -15.11 5.83
N GLU A 168 -17.19 -15.55 7.08
CA GLU A 168 -16.42 -16.69 7.60
C GLU A 168 -16.90 -17.99 6.94
N PRO A 169 -15.98 -18.89 6.56
CA PRO A 169 -16.35 -20.19 6.03
C PRO A 169 -17.14 -20.99 7.09
N PRO A 170 -18.04 -21.89 6.69
CA PRO A 170 -18.79 -22.72 7.62
C PRO A 170 -17.84 -23.51 8.55
N LEU A 171 -18.26 -23.75 9.80
CA LEU A 171 -17.45 -24.46 10.81
C LEU A 171 -16.91 -25.81 10.32
N ASP A 172 -17.65 -26.50 9.45
CA ASP A 172 -17.28 -27.79 8.87
C ASP A 172 -16.14 -27.70 7.83
N GLU A 173 -15.81 -26.49 7.35
CA GLU A 173 -14.79 -26.20 6.33
C GLU A 173 -13.56 -25.48 6.91
N GLN A 174 -13.53 -25.21 8.23
CA GLN A 174 -12.47 -24.45 8.91
C GLN A 174 -11.27 -25.30 9.39
N GLN A 175 -11.24 -26.60 9.09
CA GLN A 175 -10.15 -27.51 9.47
C GLN A 175 -9.14 -27.70 8.33
N ASP A 176 -8.24 -26.73 8.13
CA ASP A 176 -6.96 -26.88 7.41
C ASP A 176 -5.86 -25.98 8.01
#